data_AF-A0A814C1A5-F1
#
_entry.id   AF-A0A814C1A5-F1
#
_cell.length_a   1.000
_cell.length_b   1.000
_cell.length_c   1.000
_cell.angle_alpha   90.00
_cell.angle_beta   90.00
_cell.angle_gamma   90.00
#
_symmetry.space_group_name_H-M   'P 1'
#
loop_
_entity.id
_entity.type
_entity.pdbx_description
1 polymer ?
#
loop_
_entity_poly.entity_id
_entity_poly.type
_entity_poly.pdbx_seq_one_letter_code
_entity_poly.pdbx_strand_id
1 'polypeptide(L)'
;MGLLTKGQALTWEETKKHAAFIRAHGVKQFIHNFKKVNDRRNDCLKWGDEVEFMIVRFDHKNKRVQLALKAHDILPTLMQPEDENPE
;
A
#
# COMPACT_ATOMS: atom_id res chain seq x y z
N MET A 1 1.18 2.80 7.62
CA MET A 1 0.62 2.50 6.27
C MET A 1 0.07 1.10 6.38
N GLY A 2 -1.25 0.93 6.37
CA GLY A 2 -1.86 -0.38 6.63
C GLY A 2 -1.54 -1.42 5.56
N LEU A 3 -1.50 -2.70 5.95
CA LEU A 3 -1.28 -3.81 5.02
C LEU A 3 -2.45 -3.99 4.04
N LEU A 4 -2.14 -4.38 2.81
CA LEU A 4 -3.13 -4.56 1.75
C LEU A 4 -4.18 -5.62 2.13
N THR A 5 -5.45 -5.29 1.95
CA THR A 5 -6.55 -6.24 2.13
C THR A 5 -6.41 -7.42 1.17
N LYS A 6 -6.57 -8.65 1.69
CA LYS A 6 -6.54 -9.87 0.87
C LYS A 6 -7.75 -9.89 -0.07
N GLY A 7 -7.50 -10.13 -1.36
CA GLY A 7 -8.54 -10.27 -2.38
C GLY A 7 -8.11 -11.22 -3.49
N GLN A 8 -9.06 -11.63 -4.35
CA GLN A 8 -8.76 -12.43 -5.52
C GLN A 8 -8.39 -11.52 -6.68
N ALA A 9 -7.12 -11.58 -7.12
CA ALA A 9 -6.67 -10.85 -8.29
C ALA A 9 -7.23 -11.47 -9.57
N LEU A 10 -7.75 -10.63 -10.46
CA LEU A 10 -8.14 -11.03 -11.81
C LEU A 10 -6.90 -11.11 -12.70
N THR A 11 -6.93 -12.02 -13.69
CA THR A 11 -5.93 -12.02 -14.76
C THR A 11 -6.02 -10.76 -15.60
N TRP A 12 -5.00 -10.51 -16.43
CA TRP A 12 -5.02 -9.37 -17.35
C TRP A 12 -6.23 -9.41 -18.30
N GLU A 13 -6.52 -10.57 -18.89
CA GLU A 13 -7.62 -10.72 -19.84
C GLU A 13 -9.00 -10.52 -19.21
N GLU A 14 -9.17 -10.93 -17.95
CA GLU A 14 -10.38 -10.64 -17.17
C GLU A 14 -10.47 -9.17 -16.82
N THR A 15 -9.39 -8.59 -16.28
CA THR A 15 -9.34 -7.18 -15.86
C THR A 15 -9.62 -6.23 -17.03
N LYS A 16 -9.06 -6.52 -18.21
CA LYS A 16 -9.22 -5.69 -19.41
C LYS A 16 -10.68 -5.54 -19.83
N LYS A 17 -11.52 -6.58 -19.63
CA LYS A 17 -12.97 -6.53 -19.90
C LYS A 17 -13.68 -5.51 -19.01
N HIS A 18 -13.18 -5.28 -17.80
CA HIS A 18 -13.75 -4.33 -16.83
C HIS A 18 -13.13 -2.93 -16.90
N ALA A 19 -12.10 -2.71 -17.73
CA ALA A 19 -11.33 -1.46 -17.73
C ALA A 19 -12.20 -0.21 -17.98
N ALA A 20 -13.18 -0.30 -18.89
CA ALA A 20 -14.11 0.81 -19.15
C ALA A 20 -15.01 1.11 -17.93
N PHE A 21 -15.53 0.07 -17.29
CA PHE A 21 -16.34 0.19 -16.08
C PHE A 21 -15.54 0.82 -14.92
N ILE A 22 -14.31 0.35 -14.69
CA ILE A 22 -13.42 0.84 -13.64
C ILE A 22 -13.13 2.33 -13.84
N ARG A 23 -12.78 2.76 -15.06
CA ARG A 23 -12.53 4.18 -15.34
C ARG A 23 -13.76 5.06 -15.07
N ALA A 24 -14.93 4.65 -15.56
CA ALA A 24 -16.16 5.40 -15.36
C ALA A 24 -16.54 5.51 -13.87
N HIS A 25 -16.41 4.42 -13.11
CA HIS A 25 -16.71 4.41 -11.68
C HIS A 25 -15.66 5.16 -10.87
N GLY A 26 -14.38 5.09 -11.25
CA GLY A 26 -13.31 5.87 -10.63
C GLY A 26 -13.55 7.37 -10.74
N VAL A 27 -13.95 7.87 -11.91
CA VAL A 27 -14.31 9.29 -12.09
C VAL A 27 -15.51 9.67 -11.22
N LYS A 28 -16.54 8.81 -11.16
CA LYS A 28 -17.72 9.04 -10.30
C LYS A 28 -17.35 9.11 -8.82
N GLN A 29 -16.50 8.20 -8.34
CA GLN A 29 -15.99 8.19 -6.96
C GLN A 29 -15.14 9.43 -6.67
N PHE A 30 -14.28 9.82 -7.60
CA PHE A 30 -13.49 11.04 -7.49
C PHE A 30 -14.38 12.28 -7.32
N ILE A 31 -15.36 12.47 -8.20
CA ILE A 31 -16.30 13.61 -8.12
C ILE A 31 -17.07 13.59 -6.79
N HIS A 32 -17.50 12.41 -6.34
CA HIS A 32 -18.19 12.27 -5.06
C HIS A 32 -17.29 12.70 -3.89
N ASN A 33 -16.06 12.18 -3.85
CA ASN A 33 -15.09 12.53 -2.80
C ASN A 33 -14.74 14.02 -2.82
N PHE A 34 -14.50 14.59 -4.00
CA PHE A 34 -14.24 16.01 -4.15
C PHE A 34 -15.38 16.84 -3.58
N LYS A 35 -16.63 16.59 -3.96
CA LYS A 35 -17.80 17.30 -3.42
C LYS A 35 -17.93 17.15 -1.90
N LYS A 36 -17.54 16.01 -1.33
CA LYS A 36 -17.58 15.77 0.12
C LYS A 36 -16.58 16.62 0.90
N VAL A 37 -15.41 16.93 0.31
CA VAL A 37 -14.29 17.56 1.04
C VAL A 37 -13.90 18.95 0.53
N ASN A 38 -14.45 19.41 -0.60
CA ASN A 38 -14.05 20.65 -1.25
C ASN A 38 -14.20 21.91 -0.36
N ASP A 39 -15.18 21.91 0.55
CA ASP A 39 -15.41 23.04 1.44
C ASP A 39 -14.67 22.92 2.79
N ARG A 40 -13.83 21.90 2.97
CA ARG A 40 -13.04 21.69 4.19
C ARG A 40 -11.99 22.81 4.33
N ARG A 41 -11.91 23.40 5.52
CA ARG A 41 -11.00 24.50 5.84
C ARG A 41 -10.35 24.25 7.20
N ASN A 42 -9.25 24.94 7.47
CA ASN A 42 -8.51 24.90 8.73
C ASN A 42 -7.95 23.51 9.09
N ASP A 43 -7.55 22.72 8.09
CA ASP A 43 -6.81 21.49 8.35
C ASP A 43 -5.43 21.83 8.94
N CYS A 44 -4.98 21.05 9.93
CA CYS A 44 -3.62 21.15 10.43
C CYS A 44 -2.60 20.67 9.39
N LEU A 45 -1.42 21.29 9.35
CA LEU A 45 -0.31 20.84 8.51
C LEU A 45 0.25 19.50 9.05
N LYS A 46 -0.19 18.41 8.44
CA LYS A 46 0.40 17.08 8.64
C LYS A 46 1.40 16.81 7.52
N TRP A 47 2.55 16.25 7.88
CA TRP A 47 3.61 15.88 6.94
C TRP A 47 4.35 14.64 7.46
N GLY A 48 5.07 13.97 6.59
CA GLY A 48 5.90 12.80 6.89
C GLY A 48 6.57 12.29 5.61
N ASP A 49 7.65 11.53 5.79
CA ASP A 49 8.40 10.93 4.69
C ASP A 49 8.01 9.48 4.46
N GLU A 50 8.03 9.03 3.21
CA GLU A 50 7.95 7.62 2.85
C GLU A 50 9.37 7.07 2.64
N VAL A 51 9.72 6.01 3.37
CA VAL A 51 11.05 5.38 3.30
C VAL A 51 10.90 3.91 2.91
N GLU A 52 11.63 3.51 1.86
CA GLU A 52 11.66 2.13 1.37
C GLU A 52 12.97 1.44 1.77
N PHE A 53 12.88 0.17 2.20
CA PHE A 53 14.03 -0.63 2.62
C PHE A 53 14.11 -1.94 1.86
N MET A 54 15.35 -2.40 1.61
CA MET A 54 15.64 -3.75 1.13
C MET A 54 16.40 -4.51 2.21
N ILE A 55 15.87 -5.66 2.61
CA ILE A 55 16.57 -6.55 3.54
C ILE A 55 17.55 -7.39 2.72
N VAL A 56 18.84 -7.32 3.04
CA VAL A 56 19.89 -8.06 2.34
C VAL A 56 20.62 -9.01 3.28
N ARG A 57 20.99 -10.18 2.76
CA ARG A 57 21.84 -11.16 3.45
C ARG A 57 23.25 -11.08 2.89
N PHE A 58 24.22 -10.87 3.79
CA PHE A 58 25.64 -10.91 3.47
C PHE A 58 26.20 -12.32 3.69
N ASP A 59 26.91 -12.83 2.69
CA ASP A 59 27.75 -14.01 2.78
C ASP A 59 29.20 -13.58 2.56
N HIS A 60 29.87 -13.27 3.67
CA HIS A 60 31.25 -12.78 3.64
C HIS A 60 32.26 -13.84 3.18
N LYS A 61 31.98 -15.13 3.43
CA LYS A 61 32.88 -16.23 3.03
C LYS A 61 32.97 -16.33 1.52
N ASN A 62 31.80 -16.27 0.86
CA ASN A 62 31.71 -16.34 -0.59
C ASN A 62 31.70 -14.96 -1.28
N LYS A 63 31.83 -13.87 -0.51
CA LYS A 63 31.77 -12.48 -0.98
C LYS A 63 30.51 -12.18 -1.81
N ARG A 64 29.34 -12.61 -1.32
CA ARG A 64 28.04 -12.42 -1.99
C ARG A 64 27.06 -11.65 -1.12
N VAL A 65 26.16 -10.91 -1.78
CA VAL A 65 25.03 -10.23 -1.14
C VAL A 65 23.76 -10.59 -1.91
N GLN A 66 22.70 -10.94 -1.20
CA GLN A 66 21.43 -11.39 -1.79
C GLN A 66 20.24 -10.70 -1.13
N LEU A 67 19.16 -10.48 -1.88
CA LEU A 67 17.90 -10.02 -1.31
C LEU A 67 17.33 -11.10 -0.38
N ALA A 68 16.97 -10.71 0.84
CA ALA A 68 16.30 -11.58 1.79
C ALA A 68 14.78 -11.46 1.59
N LEU A 69 14.16 -12.48 1.02
CA LEU A 69 12.71 -12.55 0.81
C LEU A 69 11.96 -12.91 2.10
N LYS A 70 12.18 -12.13 3.16
CA LYS A 70 11.63 -12.37 4.51
C LYS A 70 10.52 -11.41 4.91
N ALA A 71 10.04 -10.59 3.98
CA ALA A 71 9.00 -9.60 4.26
C ALA A 71 7.76 -10.26 4.90
N HIS A 72 7.35 -11.43 4.40
CA HIS A 72 6.19 -12.14 4.93
C HIS A 72 6.29 -12.50 6.42
N ASP A 73 7.49 -12.83 6.91
CA ASP A 73 7.70 -13.22 8.31
C ASP A 73 7.82 -12.00 9.24
N ILE A 74 8.36 -10.90 8.72
CA ILE A 74 8.67 -9.69 9.50
C ILE A 74 7.47 -8.77 9.61
N LEU A 75 6.68 -8.65 8.53
CA LEU A 75 5.52 -7.75 8.47
C LEU A 75 4.53 -7.96 9.64
N PRO A 76 4.14 -9.20 10.04
CA PRO A 76 3.26 -9.39 11.18
C PRO A 76 3.80 -8.81 12.49
N THR A 77 5.12 -8.86 12.71
CA THR A 77 5.74 -8.28 13.91
C THR A 77 5.73 -6.74 13.86
N LEU A 78 5.96 -6.17 12.67
CA LEU A 78 5.90 -4.72 12.48
C LEU A 78 4.48 -4.15 12.57
N MET A 79 3.46 -4.96 12.29
CA MET A 79 2.06 -4.57 12.41
C MET A 79 1.54 -4.51 13.84
N GLN A 80 2.10 -5.29 14.77
CA GLN A 80 1.57 -5.41 16.15
C GLN A 80 1.25 -4.05 16.79
N PRO A 81 2.11 -3.02 16.72
CA PRO A 81 1.79 -1.72 17.30
C PRO A 81 0.62 -0.99 16.61
N GLU A 82 0.46 -1.14 15.29
CA GLU A 82 -0.68 -0.59 14.54
C GLU A 82 -1.97 -1.36 14.87
N ASP A 83 -1.90 -2.68 15.05
CA ASP A 83 -3.05 -3.53 15.37
C ASP A 83 -3.52 -3.37 16.83
N GLU A 84 -2.59 -3.19 17.78
CA GLU A 84 -2.86 -2.99 19.20
C GLU A 84 -3.37 -1.57 19.51
N ASN A 85 -3.00 -0.59 18.69
CA ASN A 85 -3.44 0.80 18.83
C ASN A 85 -3.88 1.40 17.49
N PRO A 86 -5.11 1.10 17.03
CA PRO A 86 -5.59 1.49 15.70
C PRO A 86 -6.00 2.97 15.55
N GLU A 87 -5.65 3.84 16.51
CA GLU A 87 -6.03 5.26 16.56
C GLU A 87 -5.14 6.18 15.68
#